data_AF-A0A2G3AHU8-F1
#
_entry.id   AF-A0A2G3AHU8-F1
#
_cell.length_a   1.000
_cell.length_b   1.000
_cell.length_c   1.000
_cell.angle_alpha   90.00
_cell.angle_beta   90.00
_cell.angle_gamma   90.00
#
_symmetry.space_group_name_H-M   'P 1'
#
loop_
_entity.id
_entity.type
_entity.pdbx_description
1 polymer ?
#
loop_
_entity_poly.entity_id
_entity_poly.type
_entity_poly.pdbx_seq_one_letter_code
_entity_poly.pdbx_strand_id
1 'polypeptide(L)'
;MSTNVMDCKWLYRIKRKADGSIDHFKDRLVSKNFTQHPGLDFHETFSLETFSLVVKPTTITLLLSIVVQRNWPIYQLDVNNAFIQVKLDEEVFMSQPRYFINPQFPTYVCRLKKAIYGIKQVPRAWYNALREHLLKLRFVRTESYTSLFVWKHLAITIYVLVYVDDIVQPPIEYVQIPVGIAGPLALDGKNYFVPIATTEGCLVASTNRGCKAIYASGGATSVLLGDGMTGAPAVRFDSAKRAAELKFFVEDPMNLRLYLKFSTSEYSGPSFKSSRFARLQNIQCAIAGKNLYMRFRCSTGNEMGMNMASEGVQNVLEHLKNKYPDMDIITISGNYCSDKKLAAVNWVEGRGKSVVCEATIEEEVLKKVLKTEVADLVELNIRKNLICSTVAGALGGFNAHAINIVTAIYIATGQDPAQNIESSHCITMMEAVNDGKDLHISLTMLSIEVGTVGGKLNLHLNQLA
;
A
#
# COMPACT_ATOMS: atom_id res chain seq x y z
N MET A 1 -35.42 -45.49 4.44
CA MET A 1 -35.79 -44.12 4.03
C MET A 1 -34.94 -43.77 2.81
N SER A 2 -35.54 -43.41 1.69
CA SER A 2 -34.82 -43.05 0.47
C SER A 2 -34.21 -41.65 0.63
N THR A 3 -32.90 -41.57 0.82
CA THR A 3 -32.19 -40.29 0.85
C THR A 3 -32.24 -39.64 -0.53
N ASN A 4 -32.63 -38.37 -0.61
CA ASN A 4 -32.72 -37.65 -1.87
C ASN A 4 -31.32 -37.39 -2.44
N VAL A 5 -31.11 -37.76 -3.70
CA VAL A 5 -29.86 -37.57 -4.43
C VAL A 5 -30.09 -36.48 -5.46
N MET A 6 -29.38 -35.36 -5.33
CA MET A 6 -29.50 -34.26 -6.28
C MET A 6 -28.65 -34.49 -7.53
N ASP A 7 -29.20 -34.16 -8.67
CA ASP A 7 -28.42 -34.06 -9.91
C ASP A 7 -27.46 -32.87 -9.89
N CYS A 8 -26.44 -32.89 -10.76
CA CYS A 8 -25.57 -31.73 -11.00
C CYS A 8 -25.37 -31.41 -12.48
N LYS A 9 -24.87 -30.20 -12.75
CA LYS A 9 -24.56 -29.71 -14.10
C LYS A 9 -23.35 -28.77 -14.05
N TRP A 10 -22.50 -28.88 -15.06
CA TRP A 10 -21.45 -27.89 -15.31
C TRP A 10 -22.02 -26.69 -16.08
N LEU A 11 -21.75 -25.49 -15.56
CA LEU A 11 -22.04 -24.21 -16.21
C LEU A 11 -20.72 -23.60 -16.67
N TYR A 12 -20.67 -23.21 -17.94
CA TYR A 12 -19.51 -22.56 -18.55
C TYR A 12 -19.86 -21.12 -18.88
N ARG A 13 -19.00 -20.17 -18.52
CA ARG A 13 -19.16 -18.75 -18.79
C ARG A 13 -17.82 -18.14 -19.16
N ILE A 14 -17.81 -17.34 -20.22
CA ILE A 14 -16.65 -16.53 -20.59
C ILE A 14 -16.74 -15.23 -19.79
N LYS A 15 -15.73 -14.92 -18.97
CA LYS A 15 -15.58 -13.62 -18.34
C LYS A 15 -14.79 -12.71 -19.27
N ARG A 16 -15.28 -11.49 -19.44
CA ARG A 16 -14.67 -10.46 -20.29
C ARG A 16 -14.28 -9.27 -19.43
N LYS A 17 -13.21 -8.56 -19.84
CA LYS A 17 -12.78 -7.30 -19.23
C LYS A 17 -13.71 -6.16 -19.65
N ALA A 18 -13.55 -4.99 -19.02
CA ALA A 18 -14.33 -3.79 -19.34
C ALA A 18 -14.16 -3.34 -20.80
N ASP A 19 -13.02 -3.65 -21.43
CA ASP A 19 -12.74 -3.39 -22.84
C ASP A 19 -13.34 -4.43 -23.82
N GLY A 20 -14.05 -5.45 -23.30
CA GLY A 20 -14.69 -6.51 -24.09
C GLY A 20 -13.79 -7.71 -24.44
N SER A 21 -12.48 -7.66 -24.15
CA SER A 21 -11.55 -8.77 -24.35
C SER A 21 -11.83 -9.93 -23.37
N ILE A 22 -11.43 -11.16 -23.73
CA ILE A 22 -11.59 -12.32 -22.84
C ILE A 22 -10.64 -12.18 -21.65
N ASP A 23 -11.19 -12.26 -20.45
CA ASP A 23 -10.44 -12.28 -19.21
C ASP A 23 -10.05 -13.72 -18.85
N HIS A 24 -11.04 -14.58 -18.63
CA HIS A 24 -10.84 -16.00 -18.37
C HIS A 24 -12.10 -16.83 -18.68
N PHE A 25 -11.92 -18.13 -18.90
CA PHE A 25 -13.03 -19.10 -18.96
C PHE A 25 -13.36 -19.56 -17.55
N LYS A 26 -14.64 -19.50 -17.18
CA LYS A 26 -15.14 -19.87 -15.86
C LYS A 26 -16.08 -21.05 -15.97
N ASP A 27 -15.74 -22.14 -15.30
CA ASP A 27 -16.57 -23.29 -15.11
C ASP A 27 -17.08 -23.37 -13.66
N ARG A 28 -18.31 -23.84 -13.47
CA ARG A 28 -18.92 -24.04 -12.16
C ARG A 28 -19.75 -25.31 -12.17
N LEU A 29 -19.50 -26.19 -11.20
CA LEU A 29 -20.41 -27.29 -10.89
C LEU A 29 -21.54 -26.77 -10.01
N VAL A 30 -22.79 -26.98 -10.45
CA VAL A 30 -24.00 -26.51 -9.77
C VAL A 30 -24.95 -27.69 -9.59
N SER A 31 -25.57 -27.78 -8.42
CA SER A 31 -26.64 -28.75 -8.15
C SER A 31 -27.96 -28.34 -8.83
N LYS A 32 -28.72 -29.32 -9.29
CA LYS A 32 -30.10 -29.12 -9.76
C LYS A 32 -31.03 -29.27 -8.56
N ASN A 33 -31.52 -28.15 -8.08
CA ASN A 33 -32.26 -28.07 -6.82
C ASN A 33 -33.78 -28.29 -6.93
N PHE A 34 -34.29 -28.50 -8.14
CA PHE A 34 -35.71 -28.77 -8.40
C PHE A 34 -36.19 -30.07 -7.74
N THR A 35 -35.27 -30.96 -7.36
CA THR A 35 -35.57 -32.23 -6.68
C THR A 35 -35.66 -32.11 -5.15
N GLN A 36 -35.30 -30.97 -4.54
CA GLN A 36 -35.38 -30.79 -3.08
C GLN A 36 -36.77 -30.35 -2.61
N HIS A 37 -37.33 -31.06 -1.62
CA HIS A 37 -38.64 -30.84 -1.02
C HIS A 37 -38.53 -30.22 0.39
N PRO A 38 -39.24 -29.11 0.67
CA PRO A 38 -39.35 -28.55 2.02
C PRO A 38 -39.90 -29.58 3.02
N GLY A 39 -39.42 -29.57 4.26
CA GLY A 39 -39.81 -30.47 5.34
C GLY A 39 -39.18 -31.87 5.29
N LEU A 40 -38.65 -32.28 4.13
CA LEU A 40 -37.98 -33.57 3.90
C LEU A 40 -36.47 -33.42 3.72
N ASP A 41 -36.04 -32.55 2.80
CA ASP A 41 -34.63 -32.36 2.44
C ASP A 41 -33.99 -31.14 3.10
N PHE A 42 -34.83 -30.24 3.61
CA PHE A 42 -34.46 -29.07 4.40
C PHE A 42 -35.71 -28.61 5.18
N HIS A 43 -35.54 -28.08 6.38
CA HIS A 43 -36.68 -27.64 7.18
C HIS A 43 -37.35 -26.40 6.57
N GLU A 44 -38.69 -26.40 6.54
CA GLU A 44 -39.51 -25.29 6.04
C GLU A 44 -38.97 -23.95 6.53
N THR A 45 -38.70 -23.08 5.58
CA THR A 45 -38.44 -21.68 5.88
C THR A 45 -39.56 -20.88 5.23
N PHE A 46 -40.79 -21.05 5.76
CA PHE A 46 -41.87 -20.10 5.55
C PHE A 46 -41.63 -18.88 6.45
N SER A 47 -40.59 -18.15 6.14
CA SER A 47 -40.50 -16.74 6.47
C SER A 47 -39.97 -16.07 5.21
N LEU A 48 -40.45 -14.86 4.93
CA LEU A 48 -40.04 -13.99 3.82
C LEU A 48 -38.52 -13.67 3.78
N GLU A 49 -37.69 -14.39 4.54
CA GLU A 49 -36.26 -14.24 4.76
C GLU A 49 -35.40 -15.27 4.00
N THR A 50 -35.99 -16.29 3.36
CA THR A 50 -35.21 -17.40 2.76
C THR A 50 -34.82 -17.19 1.30
N PHE A 51 -35.44 -16.26 0.58
CA PHE A 51 -34.99 -15.87 -0.75
C PHE A 51 -33.83 -14.87 -0.62
N SER A 52 -32.65 -15.39 -0.27
CA SER A 52 -31.35 -14.80 -0.58
C SER A 52 -31.20 -13.29 -0.30
N LEU A 53 -31.58 -12.77 0.88
CA LEU A 53 -31.26 -11.40 1.35
C LEU A 53 -31.05 -10.34 0.26
N VAL A 54 -32.01 -10.28 -0.67
CA VAL A 54 -31.99 -9.31 -1.75
C VAL A 54 -32.24 -7.99 -1.06
N VAL A 55 -31.19 -7.17 -1.00
CA VAL A 55 -31.31 -5.82 -0.46
C VAL A 55 -32.44 -5.12 -1.20
N LYS A 56 -33.42 -4.60 -0.46
CA LYS A 56 -34.51 -3.83 -1.06
C LYS A 56 -33.92 -2.63 -1.81
N PRO A 57 -34.38 -2.33 -3.04
CA PRO A 57 -33.91 -1.15 -3.78
C PRO A 57 -33.99 0.14 -2.96
N THR A 58 -35.04 0.29 -2.14
CA THR A 58 -35.21 1.42 -1.21
C THR A 58 -34.05 1.56 -0.22
N THR A 59 -33.51 0.46 0.30
CA THR A 59 -32.34 0.47 1.21
C THR A 59 -31.07 0.88 0.48
N ILE A 60 -30.89 0.41 -0.76
CA ILE A 60 -29.78 0.83 -1.62
C ILE A 60 -29.89 2.32 -1.89
N THR A 61 -31.05 2.81 -2.34
CA THR A 61 -31.27 4.24 -2.62
C THR A 61 -31.09 5.10 -1.37
N LEU A 62 -31.54 4.66 -0.20
CA LEU A 62 -31.33 5.38 1.06
C LEU A 62 -29.84 5.47 1.42
N LEU A 63 -29.11 4.35 1.34
CA LEU A 63 -27.68 4.31 1.59
C LEU A 63 -26.93 5.21 0.59
N LEU A 64 -27.25 5.11 -0.70
CA LEU A 64 -26.70 5.96 -1.74
C LEU A 64 -27.01 7.44 -1.50
N SER A 65 -28.21 7.77 -1.01
CA SER A 65 -28.58 9.15 -0.67
C SER A 65 -27.74 9.71 0.47
N ILE A 66 -27.51 8.90 1.52
CA ILE A 66 -26.61 9.27 2.64
C ILE A 66 -25.18 9.44 2.13
N VAL A 67 -24.73 8.52 1.29
CA VAL A 67 -23.40 8.54 0.68
C VAL A 67 -23.21 9.80 -0.16
N VAL A 68 -24.17 10.15 -1.02
CA VAL A 68 -24.13 11.38 -1.83
C VAL A 68 -24.18 12.61 -0.95
N GLN A 69 -25.09 12.66 0.04
CA GLN A 69 -25.21 13.79 0.95
C GLN A 69 -23.93 14.07 1.75
N ARG A 70 -23.20 13.01 2.12
CA ARG A 70 -21.97 13.09 2.90
C ARG A 70 -20.70 13.02 2.06
N ASN A 71 -20.83 12.96 0.73
CA ASN A 71 -19.76 12.78 -0.22
C ASN A 71 -18.83 11.60 0.15
N TRP A 72 -19.43 10.47 0.52
CA TRP A 72 -18.70 9.25 0.85
C TRP A 72 -18.37 8.48 -0.44
N PRO A 73 -17.17 7.90 -0.57
CA PRO A 73 -16.93 6.88 -1.59
C PRO A 73 -17.81 5.63 -1.34
N ILE A 74 -17.74 4.63 -2.23
CA ILE A 74 -18.36 3.31 -2.00
C ILE A 74 -17.33 2.26 -2.36
N TYR A 75 -17.14 1.27 -1.48
CA TYR A 75 -16.37 0.08 -1.80
C TYR A 75 -17.31 -1.10 -1.99
N GLN A 76 -17.03 -1.90 -3.03
CA GLN A 76 -17.67 -3.18 -3.26
C GLN A 76 -16.65 -4.27 -2.98
N LEU A 77 -16.97 -5.16 -2.04
CA LEU A 77 -16.21 -6.35 -1.74
C LEU A 77 -16.94 -7.55 -2.34
N ASP A 78 -16.26 -8.33 -3.17
CA ASP A 78 -16.78 -9.60 -3.71
C ASP A 78 -16.11 -10.77 -2.97
N VAL A 79 -16.91 -11.61 -2.31
CA VAL A 79 -16.37 -12.77 -1.59
C VAL A 79 -16.21 -13.95 -2.54
N ASN A 80 -14.96 -14.17 -2.96
CA ASN A 80 -14.61 -15.30 -3.80
C ASN A 80 -15.04 -16.64 -3.18
N ASN A 81 -15.89 -17.38 -3.91
CA ASN A 81 -16.37 -18.70 -3.53
C ASN A 81 -17.13 -18.73 -2.20
N ALA A 82 -17.83 -17.65 -1.84
CA ALA A 82 -18.61 -17.50 -0.60
C ALA A 82 -19.34 -18.78 -0.14
N PHE A 83 -20.12 -19.37 -1.04
CA PHE A 83 -20.90 -20.57 -0.77
C PHE A 83 -20.08 -21.83 -0.45
N ILE A 84 -18.87 -21.97 -0.98
CA ILE A 84 -18.02 -23.16 -0.76
C ILE A 84 -17.34 -23.10 0.62
N GLN A 85 -17.30 -21.93 1.25
CA GLN A 85 -16.68 -21.74 2.57
C GLN A 85 -17.60 -22.16 3.73
N VAL A 86 -18.88 -22.45 3.44
CA VAL A 86 -19.89 -22.70 4.45
C VAL A 86 -20.11 -24.19 4.65
N LYS A 87 -20.32 -24.59 5.91
CA LYS A 87 -20.75 -25.94 6.27
C LYS A 87 -22.27 -26.01 6.24
N LEU A 88 -22.81 -27.09 5.67
CA LEU A 88 -24.22 -27.42 5.76
C LEU A 88 -24.44 -28.26 7.01
N ASP A 89 -25.51 -27.97 7.73
CA ASP A 89 -25.91 -28.76 8.90
C ASP A 89 -26.56 -30.09 8.46
N GLU A 90 -27.21 -30.10 7.30
CA GLU A 90 -27.80 -31.32 6.73
C GLU A 90 -26.81 -32.10 5.84
N GLU A 91 -26.94 -33.43 5.84
CA GLU A 91 -26.22 -34.28 4.89
C GLU A 91 -26.85 -34.21 3.51
N VAL A 92 -26.07 -33.78 2.52
CA VAL A 92 -26.54 -33.62 1.15
C VAL A 92 -25.78 -34.56 0.21
N PHE A 93 -26.53 -35.35 -0.55
CA PHE A 93 -25.99 -36.29 -1.54
C PHE A 93 -26.26 -35.79 -2.97
N MET A 94 -25.31 -36.03 -3.85
CA MET A 94 -25.34 -35.58 -5.24
C MET A 94 -24.88 -36.70 -6.17
N SER A 95 -25.46 -36.78 -7.37
CA SER A 95 -24.99 -37.67 -8.42
C SER A 95 -23.53 -37.37 -8.77
N GLN A 96 -22.78 -38.39 -9.19
CA GLN A 96 -21.42 -38.18 -9.69
C GLN A 96 -21.45 -37.22 -10.89
N PRO A 97 -20.57 -36.20 -10.95
CA PRO A 97 -20.54 -35.27 -12.07
C PRO A 97 -20.21 -35.98 -13.37
N ARG A 98 -20.82 -35.52 -14.47
CA ARG A 98 -20.44 -35.97 -15.81
C ARG A 98 -18.93 -35.78 -15.98
N TYR A 99 -18.26 -36.81 -16.51
CA TYR A 99 -16.80 -36.92 -16.67
C TYR A 99 -15.99 -37.26 -15.39
N PHE A 100 -16.64 -37.44 -14.23
CA PHE A 100 -16.00 -37.82 -12.97
C PHE A 100 -16.64 -39.06 -12.33
N ILE A 101 -17.31 -39.89 -13.13
CA ILE A 101 -17.94 -41.13 -12.67
C ILE A 101 -16.83 -42.16 -12.42
N ASN A 102 -16.82 -42.77 -11.24
CA ASN A 102 -15.87 -43.81 -10.88
C ASN A 102 -16.12 -45.08 -11.74
N PRO A 103 -15.12 -45.57 -12.50
CA PRO A 103 -15.28 -46.76 -13.35
C PRO A 103 -15.61 -48.04 -12.57
N GLN A 104 -15.12 -48.17 -11.33
CA GLN A 104 -15.38 -49.33 -10.47
C GLN A 104 -16.73 -49.22 -9.74
N PHE A 105 -17.21 -48.01 -9.49
CA PHE A 105 -18.42 -47.75 -8.73
C PHE A 105 -19.33 -46.72 -9.42
N PRO A 106 -19.91 -47.07 -10.58
CA PRO A 106 -20.69 -46.12 -11.40
C PRO A 106 -22.00 -45.68 -10.74
N THR A 107 -22.54 -46.48 -9.81
CA THR A 107 -23.80 -46.21 -9.09
C THR A 107 -23.62 -45.43 -7.79
N TYR A 108 -22.39 -45.11 -7.40
CA TYR A 108 -22.13 -44.36 -6.17
C TYR A 108 -22.57 -42.91 -6.29
N VAL A 109 -22.80 -42.28 -5.14
CA VAL A 109 -23.19 -40.87 -5.02
C VAL A 109 -22.17 -40.11 -4.18
N CYS A 110 -22.00 -38.82 -4.48
CA CYS A 110 -21.11 -37.93 -3.76
C CYS A 110 -21.82 -37.37 -2.53
N ARG A 111 -21.25 -37.60 -1.33
CA ARG A 111 -21.63 -36.85 -0.12
C ARG A 111 -20.91 -35.51 -0.13
N LEU A 112 -21.64 -34.41 -0.15
CA LEU A 112 -21.06 -33.07 -0.21
C LEU A 112 -20.52 -32.68 1.17
N LYS A 113 -19.18 -32.52 1.27
CA LYS A 113 -18.51 -32.02 2.49
C LYS A 113 -18.57 -30.49 2.62
N LYS A 114 -18.84 -29.80 1.51
CA LYS A 114 -18.93 -28.35 1.40
C LYS A 114 -20.14 -28.00 0.55
N ALA A 115 -20.75 -26.86 0.83
CA ALA A 115 -21.83 -26.32 0.04
C ALA A 115 -21.37 -25.98 -1.40
N ILE A 116 -22.27 -26.18 -2.37
CA ILE A 116 -22.07 -25.79 -3.76
C ILE A 116 -23.27 -24.96 -4.23
N TYR A 117 -23.10 -24.24 -5.34
CA TYR A 117 -24.17 -23.45 -5.93
C TYR A 117 -25.38 -24.34 -6.31
N GLY A 118 -26.56 -23.75 -6.27
CA GLY A 118 -27.84 -24.41 -6.60
C GLY A 118 -28.59 -24.92 -5.38
N ILE A 119 -27.91 -25.36 -4.32
CA ILE A 119 -28.54 -25.92 -3.12
C ILE A 119 -29.39 -24.85 -2.43
N LYS A 120 -30.66 -25.14 -2.12
CA LYS A 120 -31.62 -24.13 -1.63
C LYS A 120 -31.22 -23.48 -0.30
N GLN A 121 -30.58 -24.22 0.61
CA GLN A 121 -30.19 -23.72 1.94
C GLN A 121 -28.88 -22.91 1.98
N VAL A 122 -28.06 -22.96 0.92
CA VAL A 122 -26.70 -22.41 0.91
C VAL A 122 -26.64 -20.88 1.10
N PRO A 123 -27.47 -20.06 0.43
CA PRO A 123 -27.46 -18.62 0.65
C PRO A 123 -27.75 -18.22 2.11
N ARG A 124 -28.65 -18.95 2.78
CA ARG A 124 -28.98 -18.73 4.19
C ARG A 124 -27.81 -19.10 5.10
N ALA A 125 -27.20 -20.25 4.86
CA ALA A 125 -26.05 -20.71 5.63
C ALA A 125 -24.87 -19.71 5.51
N TRP A 126 -24.63 -19.18 4.30
CA TRP A 126 -23.64 -18.13 4.06
C TRP A 126 -23.95 -16.86 4.85
N TYR A 127 -25.18 -16.35 4.76
CA TYR A 127 -25.56 -15.16 5.51
C TYR A 127 -25.41 -15.36 7.01
N ASN A 128 -25.81 -16.51 7.55
CA ASN A 128 -25.67 -16.78 8.98
C ASN A 128 -24.19 -16.77 9.40
N ALA A 129 -23.31 -17.39 8.62
CA ALA A 129 -21.88 -17.38 8.88
C ALA A 129 -21.30 -15.95 8.87
N LEU A 130 -21.67 -15.15 7.86
CA LEU A 130 -21.25 -13.75 7.75
C LEU A 130 -21.81 -12.88 8.87
N ARG A 131 -23.10 -13.04 9.19
CA ARG A 131 -23.79 -12.35 10.29
C ARG A 131 -23.08 -12.61 11.61
N GLU A 132 -22.84 -13.87 11.96
CA GLU A 132 -22.14 -14.23 13.20
C GLU A 132 -20.73 -13.63 13.25
N HIS A 133 -20.03 -13.58 12.13
CA HIS A 133 -18.74 -12.92 12.04
C HIS A 133 -18.83 -11.39 12.28
N LEU A 134 -19.78 -10.71 11.63
CA LEU A 134 -19.99 -9.26 11.81
C LEU A 134 -20.42 -8.91 13.23
N LEU A 135 -21.28 -9.72 13.85
CA LEU A 135 -21.69 -9.56 15.26
C LEU A 135 -20.50 -9.71 16.22
N LYS A 136 -19.58 -10.65 15.96
CA LYS A 136 -18.31 -10.76 16.73
C LYS A 136 -17.44 -9.52 16.60
N LEU A 137 -17.47 -8.85 15.45
CA LEU A 137 -16.82 -7.55 15.22
C LEU A 137 -17.60 -6.36 15.81
N ARG A 138 -18.64 -6.63 16.62
CA ARG A 138 -19.50 -5.65 17.30
C ARG A 138 -20.41 -4.84 16.37
N PHE A 139 -20.65 -5.28 15.14
CA PHE A 139 -21.69 -4.68 14.32
C PHE A 139 -23.07 -5.01 14.92
N VAL A 140 -24.01 -4.09 14.76
CA VAL A 140 -25.42 -4.27 15.15
C VAL A 140 -26.26 -4.33 13.89
N ARG A 141 -27.14 -5.32 13.79
CA ARG A 141 -28.10 -5.42 12.69
C ARG A 141 -29.20 -4.37 12.86
N THR A 142 -29.58 -3.69 11.79
CA THR A 142 -30.76 -2.79 11.87
C THR A 142 -32.05 -3.59 11.91
N GLU A 143 -33.02 -3.18 12.74
CA GLU A 143 -34.32 -3.85 12.84
C GLU A 143 -35.14 -3.72 11.55
N SER A 144 -35.02 -2.57 10.87
CA SER A 144 -35.75 -2.26 9.65
C SER A 144 -35.21 -2.97 8.40
N TYR A 145 -33.92 -3.37 8.39
CA TYR A 145 -33.25 -4.00 7.23
C TYR A 145 -32.26 -5.08 7.67
N THR A 146 -32.65 -6.36 7.48
CA THR A 146 -31.86 -7.54 7.86
C THR A 146 -30.48 -7.62 7.19
N SER A 147 -30.34 -7.07 5.98
CA SER A 147 -29.07 -7.03 5.22
C SER A 147 -28.15 -5.84 5.56
N LEU A 148 -28.58 -4.92 6.43
CA LEU A 148 -27.81 -3.74 6.83
C LEU A 148 -27.27 -3.90 8.25
N PHE A 149 -25.94 -3.89 8.35
CA PHE A 149 -25.20 -3.91 9.60
C PHE A 149 -24.60 -2.54 9.87
N VAL A 150 -24.71 -2.07 11.10
CA VAL A 150 -24.23 -0.77 11.53
C VAL A 150 -23.29 -0.97 12.70
N TRP A 151 -22.07 -0.48 12.57
CA TRP A 151 -21.14 -0.38 13.69
C TRP A 151 -20.97 1.09 14.05
N LYS A 152 -21.05 1.40 15.35
CA LYS A 152 -20.87 2.76 15.86
C LYS A 152 -19.87 2.75 17.01
N HIS A 153 -18.87 3.61 16.92
CA HIS A 153 -17.94 3.84 18.01
C HIS A 153 -17.39 5.28 17.95
N LEU A 154 -17.57 6.04 19.02
CA LEU A 154 -17.26 7.48 19.07
C LEU A 154 -17.94 8.24 17.93
N ALA A 155 -17.17 8.92 17.09
CA ALA A 155 -17.66 9.64 15.91
C ALA A 155 -17.82 8.75 14.67
N ILE A 156 -17.33 7.51 14.67
CA ILE A 156 -17.27 6.65 13.48
C ILE A 156 -18.55 5.82 13.36
N THR A 157 -19.22 5.91 12.22
CA THR A 157 -20.34 5.02 11.84
C THR A 157 -20.01 4.26 10.56
N ILE A 158 -20.13 2.93 10.60
CA ILE A 158 -19.93 2.05 9.45
C ILE A 158 -21.27 1.44 9.07
N TYR A 159 -21.62 1.54 7.79
CA TYR A 159 -22.73 0.80 7.19
C TYR A 159 -22.15 -0.32 6.34
N VAL A 160 -22.59 -1.56 6.57
CA VAL A 160 -22.25 -2.72 5.75
C VAL A 160 -23.55 -3.28 5.21
N LEU A 161 -23.71 -3.17 3.90
CA LEU A 161 -24.87 -3.67 3.20
C LEU A 161 -24.50 -4.95 2.46
N VAL A 162 -25.11 -6.05 2.85
CA VAL A 162 -24.81 -7.39 2.30
C VAL A 162 -25.85 -7.75 1.26
N TYR A 163 -25.42 -7.94 0.02
CA TYR A 163 -26.21 -8.45 -1.10
C TYR A 163 -25.63 -9.77 -1.59
N VAL A 164 -26.14 -10.89 -1.08
CA VAL A 164 -25.65 -12.24 -1.47
C VAL A 164 -24.14 -12.40 -1.24
N ASP A 165 -23.33 -12.38 -2.31
CA ASP A 165 -21.87 -12.51 -2.28
C ASP A 165 -21.16 -11.12 -2.35
N ASP A 166 -21.92 -10.07 -2.68
CA ASP A 166 -21.46 -8.69 -2.77
C ASP A 166 -21.69 -7.96 -1.44
N ILE A 167 -20.65 -7.34 -0.89
CA ILE A 167 -20.76 -6.47 0.28
C ILE A 167 -20.48 -5.04 -0.17
N VAL A 168 -21.49 -4.19 -0.07
CA VAL A 168 -21.37 -2.75 -0.30
C VAL A 168 -21.06 -2.08 1.04
N GLN A 169 -19.85 -1.56 1.14
CA GLN A 169 -19.36 -0.83 2.31
C GLN A 169 -18.98 0.59 1.87
N PRO A 170 -19.74 1.65 2.22
CA PRO A 170 -19.18 2.99 2.20
C PRO A 170 -17.92 3.04 3.09
N PRO A 171 -16.86 3.74 2.68
CA PRO A 171 -15.70 4.00 3.51
C PRO A 171 -16.10 4.52 4.87
N ILE A 172 -15.24 4.13 5.80
CA ILE A 172 -14.92 4.90 7.00
C ILE A 172 -14.83 6.37 6.59
N GLU A 173 -15.56 7.25 7.29
CA GLU A 173 -15.46 8.70 7.14
C GLU A 173 -13.99 9.15 6.94
N TYR A 174 -13.78 10.11 6.05
CA TYR A 174 -12.47 10.73 5.89
C TYR A 174 -12.24 11.69 7.05
N VAL A 175 -11.01 11.71 7.59
CA VAL A 175 -10.60 12.77 8.49
C VAL A 175 -10.28 13.99 7.64
N GLN A 176 -11.04 15.07 7.82
CA GLN A 176 -10.73 16.35 7.20
C GLN A 176 -9.49 16.93 7.87
N ILE A 177 -8.42 17.10 7.08
CA ILE A 177 -7.20 17.81 7.51
C ILE A 177 -7.20 19.16 6.78
N PRO A 178 -7.11 20.30 7.49
CA PRO A 178 -7.01 21.60 6.85
C PRO A 178 -5.81 21.65 5.90
N VAL A 179 -6.02 22.15 4.68
CA VAL A 179 -4.96 22.34 3.68
C VAL A 179 -4.78 23.83 3.45
N GLY A 180 -3.60 24.33 3.78
CA GLY A 180 -3.16 25.67 3.42
C GLY A 180 -2.26 25.66 2.18
N ILE A 181 -1.99 26.83 1.63
CA ILE A 181 -1.06 27.02 0.51
C ILE A 181 0.05 27.96 0.98
N ALA A 182 1.31 27.58 0.73
CA ALA A 182 2.47 28.44 0.89
C ALA A 182 3.10 28.75 -0.47
N GLY A 183 3.36 30.02 -0.78
CA GLY A 183 4.03 30.41 -2.02
C GLY A 183 3.79 31.86 -2.44
N PRO A 184 4.34 32.26 -3.60
CA PRO A 184 5.10 31.41 -4.53
C PRO A 184 6.48 31.03 -3.97
N LEU A 185 6.84 29.75 -4.09
CA LEU A 185 8.21 29.26 -3.95
C LEU A 185 8.89 29.33 -5.32
N ALA A 186 9.82 30.27 -5.49
CA ALA A 186 10.69 30.32 -6.65
C ALA A 186 11.78 29.25 -6.52
N LEU A 187 11.74 28.24 -7.37
CA LEU A 187 12.65 27.10 -7.38
C LEU A 187 12.97 26.70 -8.82
N ASP A 188 14.26 26.61 -9.17
CA ASP A 188 14.75 26.19 -10.49
C ASP A 188 14.10 26.96 -11.65
N GLY A 189 13.95 28.28 -11.47
CA GLY A 189 13.34 29.19 -12.45
C GLY A 189 11.81 29.07 -12.60
N LYS A 190 11.14 28.33 -11.71
CA LYS A 190 9.68 28.15 -11.71
C LYS A 190 9.08 28.57 -10.37
N ASN A 191 7.80 28.95 -10.40
CA ASN A 191 7.04 29.31 -9.20
C ASN A 191 6.07 28.19 -8.84
N TYR A 192 6.16 27.72 -7.59
CA TYR A 192 5.28 26.69 -7.05
C TYR A 192 4.43 27.23 -5.90
N PHE A 193 3.17 26.79 -5.83
CA PHE A 193 2.31 26.99 -4.68
C PHE A 193 2.18 25.65 -3.98
N VAL A 194 2.77 25.54 -2.79
CA VAL A 194 2.95 24.27 -2.10
C VAL A 194 1.75 24.00 -1.19
N PRO A 195 1.02 22.88 -1.39
CA PRO A 195 -0.07 22.48 -0.52
C PRO A 195 0.48 21.91 0.81
N ILE A 196 -0.07 22.36 1.93
CA ILE A 196 0.39 22.00 3.28
C ILE A 196 -0.83 21.55 4.09
N ALA A 197 -1.00 20.22 4.24
CA ALA A 197 -2.08 19.63 5.03
C ALA A 197 -1.64 19.47 6.49
N THR A 198 -2.19 20.28 7.40
CA THR A 198 -1.77 20.29 8.80
C THR A 198 -2.86 20.82 9.73
N THR A 199 -2.83 20.37 10.98
CA THR A 199 -3.57 20.98 12.09
C THR A 199 -2.67 21.81 13.01
N GLU A 200 -1.37 21.84 12.76
CA GLU A 200 -0.41 22.65 13.51
C GLU A 200 -0.59 24.12 13.14
N GLY A 201 -0.92 24.94 14.15
CA GLY A 201 -1.02 26.39 13.99
C GLY A 201 0.30 26.99 13.49
N CYS A 202 0.21 28.06 12.71
CA CYS A 202 1.35 28.81 12.17
C CYS A 202 2.26 28.08 11.18
N LEU A 203 2.17 26.75 10.98
CA LEU A 203 3.06 26.03 10.06
C LEU A 203 2.98 26.60 8.64
N VAL A 204 1.76 26.71 8.09
CA VAL A 204 1.53 27.30 6.75
C VAL A 204 2.06 28.72 6.66
N ALA A 205 1.78 29.56 7.66
CA ALA A 205 2.20 30.96 7.67
C ALA A 205 3.73 31.12 7.77
N SER A 206 4.39 30.27 8.57
CA SER A 206 5.84 30.23 8.71
C SER A 206 6.51 29.78 7.41
N THR A 207 6.02 28.71 6.79
CA THR A 207 6.52 28.25 5.49
C THR A 207 6.33 29.32 4.41
N ASN A 208 5.16 29.97 4.38
CA ASN A 208 4.89 31.06 3.44
C ASN A 208 5.83 32.26 3.61
N ARG A 209 6.20 32.58 4.86
CA ARG A 209 7.21 33.61 5.18
C ARG A 209 8.60 33.22 4.65
N GLY A 210 8.97 31.94 4.75
CA GLY A 210 10.19 31.40 4.14
C GLY A 210 10.17 31.50 2.60
N CYS A 211 9.08 31.07 1.95
CA CYS A 211 8.89 31.23 0.50
C CYS A 211 9.04 32.69 0.07
N LYS A 212 8.48 33.64 0.83
CA LYS A 212 8.62 35.07 0.56
C LYS A 212 10.06 35.55 0.63
N ALA A 213 10.85 35.09 1.60
CA ALA A 213 12.26 35.47 1.72
C ALA A 213 13.09 34.93 0.54
N ILE A 214 12.86 33.65 0.18
CA ILE A 214 13.52 33.00 -0.97
C ILE A 214 13.15 33.72 -2.27
N TYR A 215 11.85 33.95 -2.50
CA TYR A 215 11.35 34.61 -3.71
C TYR A 215 11.90 36.03 -3.86
N ALA A 216 11.94 36.79 -2.76
CA ALA A 216 12.46 38.16 -2.77
C ALA A 216 13.97 38.23 -3.02
N SER A 217 14.71 37.13 -2.79
CA SER A 217 16.17 37.05 -2.96
C SER A 217 16.59 36.31 -4.25
N GLY A 218 15.69 36.20 -5.23
CA GLY A 218 16.00 35.60 -6.54
C GLY A 218 15.69 34.11 -6.68
N GLY A 219 15.19 33.46 -5.63
CA GLY A 219 14.77 32.05 -5.66
C GLY A 219 15.80 31.06 -5.12
N ALA A 220 15.44 29.79 -5.20
CA ALA A 220 16.28 28.66 -4.80
C ALA A 220 16.64 27.78 -6.00
N THR A 221 17.69 26.98 -5.85
CA THR A 221 18.14 25.99 -6.84
C THR A 221 18.19 24.61 -6.18
N SER A 222 17.78 23.57 -6.88
CA SER A 222 17.86 22.20 -6.40
C SER A 222 18.51 21.23 -7.40
N VAL A 223 19.11 20.17 -6.86
CA VAL A 223 19.77 19.12 -7.63
C VAL A 223 19.39 17.74 -7.08
N LEU A 224 18.98 16.85 -7.98
CA LEU A 224 18.78 15.43 -7.68
C LEU A 224 20.12 14.68 -7.77
N LEU A 225 20.63 14.25 -6.63
CA LEU A 225 21.91 13.55 -6.47
C LEU A 225 21.78 12.03 -6.67
N GLY A 226 20.61 11.48 -6.36
CA GLY A 226 20.39 10.04 -6.40
C GLY A 226 18.92 9.69 -6.52
N ASP A 227 18.64 8.58 -7.21
CA ASP A 227 17.28 8.08 -7.43
C ASP A 227 17.28 6.56 -7.45
N GLY A 228 16.85 5.95 -6.35
CA GLY A 228 16.62 4.50 -6.33
C GLY A 228 15.97 4.02 -5.05
N MET A 229 14.87 3.29 -5.19
CA MET A 229 14.21 2.59 -4.10
C MET A 229 14.95 1.29 -3.75
N THR A 230 14.84 0.85 -2.50
CA THR A 230 15.57 -0.31 -1.99
C THR A 230 14.67 -1.44 -1.52
N GLY A 231 15.08 -2.66 -1.84
CA GLY A 231 14.54 -3.90 -1.27
C GLY A 231 15.70 -4.70 -0.67
N ALA A 232 15.50 -5.29 0.52
CA ALA A 232 16.61 -5.89 1.24
C ALA A 232 16.26 -7.23 1.89
N PRO A 233 16.33 -8.36 1.17
CA PRO A 233 16.10 -9.68 1.73
C PRO A 233 17.23 -10.09 2.69
N ALA A 234 16.89 -11.02 3.58
CA ALA A 234 17.85 -11.74 4.39
C ALA A 234 17.85 -13.22 4.02
N VAL A 235 19.03 -13.76 3.77
CA VAL A 235 19.25 -15.18 3.46
C VAL A 235 20.27 -15.78 4.43
N ARG A 236 20.32 -17.10 4.51
CA ARG A 236 21.15 -17.85 5.45
C ARG A 236 21.78 -19.07 4.79
N PHE A 237 22.97 -19.40 5.26
CA PHE A 237 23.71 -20.60 4.88
C PHE A 237 24.15 -21.40 6.12
N ASP A 238 24.77 -22.56 5.90
CA ASP A 238 25.33 -23.38 6.98
C ASP A 238 26.61 -22.80 7.59
N SER A 239 27.33 -21.94 6.86
CA SER A 239 28.56 -21.30 7.33
C SER A 239 28.71 -19.86 6.86
N ALA A 240 29.47 -19.08 7.61
CA ALA A 240 29.84 -17.71 7.23
C ALA A 240 30.64 -17.66 5.93
N LYS A 241 31.52 -18.65 5.69
CA LYS A 241 32.26 -18.78 4.42
C LYS A 241 31.30 -18.88 3.24
N ARG A 242 30.26 -19.70 3.36
CA ARG A 242 29.28 -19.90 2.29
C ARG A 242 28.42 -18.66 2.03
N ALA A 243 28.04 -17.95 3.09
CA ALA A 243 27.40 -16.63 2.96
C ALA A 243 28.31 -15.61 2.27
N ALA A 244 29.62 -15.62 2.56
CA ALA A 244 30.61 -14.75 1.92
C ALA A 244 30.81 -15.08 0.43
N GLU A 245 30.78 -16.36 0.04
CA GLU A 245 30.81 -16.76 -1.36
C GLU A 245 29.64 -16.17 -2.16
N LEU A 246 28.43 -16.12 -1.59
CA LEU A 246 27.31 -15.42 -2.22
C LEU A 246 27.54 -13.90 -2.26
N LYS A 247 28.00 -13.27 -1.16
CA LYS A 247 28.31 -11.83 -1.12
C LYS A 247 29.24 -11.42 -2.26
N PHE A 248 30.39 -12.09 -2.38
CA PHE A 248 31.39 -11.77 -3.41
C PHE A 248 30.82 -12.00 -4.81
N PHE A 249 29.99 -13.03 -4.98
CA PHE A 249 29.33 -13.28 -6.25
C PHE A 249 28.33 -12.16 -6.62
N VAL A 250 27.53 -11.67 -5.67
CA VAL A 250 26.49 -10.66 -5.95
C VAL A 250 27.02 -9.25 -6.11
N GLU A 251 28.13 -8.92 -5.45
CA GLU A 251 28.77 -7.61 -5.55
C GLU A 251 29.75 -7.50 -6.72
N ASP A 252 30.13 -8.61 -7.36
CA ASP A 252 30.99 -8.60 -8.54
C ASP A 252 30.28 -7.94 -9.74
N PRO A 253 30.81 -6.81 -10.26
CA PRO A 253 30.22 -6.10 -11.39
C PRO A 253 30.11 -6.94 -12.67
N MET A 254 30.92 -7.98 -12.85
CA MET A 254 30.79 -8.88 -14.00
C MET A 254 29.51 -9.70 -13.97
N ASN A 255 28.98 -9.97 -12.77
CA ASN A 255 27.74 -10.72 -12.57
C ASN A 255 26.50 -9.83 -12.67
N LEU A 256 26.64 -8.50 -12.81
CA LEU A 256 25.51 -7.58 -12.88
C LEU A 256 24.54 -7.90 -14.03
N ARG A 257 25.06 -8.44 -15.14
CA ARG A 257 24.26 -8.89 -16.30
C ARG A 257 23.31 -10.05 -15.96
N LEU A 258 23.61 -10.87 -14.97
CA LEU A 258 22.72 -11.95 -14.52
C LEU A 258 21.47 -11.40 -13.83
N TYR A 259 21.57 -10.19 -13.28
CA TYR A 259 20.46 -9.49 -12.63
C TYR A 259 19.60 -8.68 -13.60
N LEU A 260 19.83 -8.78 -14.92
CA LEU A 260 18.92 -8.23 -15.94
C LEU A 260 17.49 -8.80 -15.81
N LYS A 261 17.33 -9.97 -15.17
CA LYS A 261 16.01 -10.54 -14.80
C LYS A 261 15.24 -9.72 -13.75
N PHE A 262 15.89 -8.79 -13.07
CA PHE A 262 15.22 -7.84 -12.18
C PHE A 262 14.18 -6.99 -12.94
N SER A 263 14.40 -6.75 -14.24
CA SER A 263 13.61 -5.84 -15.07
C SER A 263 12.91 -6.48 -16.28
N THR A 264 13.19 -7.75 -16.62
CA THR A 264 12.66 -8.37 -17.84
C THR A 264 11.31 -9.06 -17.62
N SER A 265 10.36 -8.78 -18.53
CA SER A 265 9.04 -9.42 -18.63
C SER A 265 9.08 -10.83 -19.22
N GLU A 266 10.24 -11.28 -19.71
CA GLU A 266 10.42 -12.54 -20.45
C GLU A 266 10.36 -13.80 -19.58
N TYR A 267 10.51 -13.68 -18.25
CA TYR A 267 10.41 -14.79 -17.29
C TYR A 267 9.14 -14.71 -16.44
N SER A 268 8.05 -14.18 -17.02
CA SER A 268 6.73 -14.26 -16.42
C SER A 268 6.21 -15.70 -16.51
N GLY A 269 6.40 -16.48 -15.44
CA GLY A 269 5.48 -17.58 -15.14
C GLY A 269 4.04 -17.04 -15.02
N PRO A 270 3.01 -17.88 -15.04
CA PRO A 270 1.59 -17.47 -15.12
C PRO A 270 1.08 -16.58 -13.96
N SER A 271 1.95 -16.21 -13.01
CA SER A 271 1.59 -15.50 -11.78
C SER A 271 2.30 -14.14 -11.57
N PHE A 272 3.31 -13.76 -12.35
CA PHE A 272 4.12 -12.56 -12.05
C PHE A 272 4.44 -11.74 -13.30
N LYS A 273 3.95 -10.48 -13.34
CA LYS A 273 4.30 -9.49 -14.37
C LYS A 273 5.35 -8.55 -13.80
N SER A 274 6.59 -8.61 -14.27
CA SER A 274 7.62 -7.62 -13.90
C SER A 274 7.35 -6.26 -14.57
N SER A 275 7.87 -5.20 -13.94
CA SER A 275 7.67 -3.80 -14.39
C SER A 275 8.75 -3.36 -15.38
N ARG A 276 8.32 -2.71 -16.48
CA ARG A 276 9.20 -2.03 -17.46
C ARG A 276 10.05 -0.88 -16.88
N PHE A 277 9.72 -0.42 -15.66
CA PHE A 277 10.35 0.74 -15.04
C PHE A 277 11.41 0.37 -13.99
N ALA A 278 11.34 -0.85 -13.45
CA ALA A 278 12.30 -1.34 -12.47
C ALA A 278 13.64 -1.56 -13.15
N ARG A 279 14.71 -0.90 -12.72
CA ARG A 279 16.07 -1.24 -13.18
C ARG A 279 17.01 -1.31 -12.00
N LEU A 280 17.62 -2.47 -11.78
CA LEU A 280 18.62 -2.65 -10.75
C LEU A 280 19.83 -1.74 -11.03
N GLN A 281 20.28 -1.02 -10.02
CA GLN A 281 21.43 -0.13 -10.05
C GLN A 281 22.64 -0.78 -9.38
N ASN A 282 22.47 -1.25 -8.15
CA ASN A 282 23.50 -1.95 -7.39
C ASN A 282 22.90 -2.89 -6.34
N ILE A 283 23.75 -3.73 -5.77
CA ILE A 283 23.45 -4.57 -4.61
C ILE A 283 24.57 -4.35 -3.60
N GLN A 284 24.22 -3.92 -2.38
CA GLN A 284 25.15 -3.76 -1.27
C GLN A 284 24.86 -4.81 -0.22
N CYS A 285 25.85 -5.58 0.19
CA CYS A 285 25.64 -6.69 1.12
C CYS A 285 26.30 -6.47 2.48
N ALA A 286 25.59 -6.85 3.54
CA ALA A 286 26.13 -6.99 4.89
C ALA A 286 26.05 -8.45 5.36
N ILE A 287 27.08 -8.93 6.05
CA ILE A 287 27.12 -10.27 6.63
C ILE A 287 27.06 -10.17 8.15
N ALA A 288 26.22 -11.01 8.78
CA ALA A 288 26.23 -11.24 10.21
C ALA A 288 26.27 -12.75 10.47
N GLY A 289 27.46 -13.27 10.75
CA GLY A 289 27.70 -14.71 10.90
C GLY A 289 27.36 -15.46 9.61
N LYS A 290 26.40 -16.37 9.67
CA LYS A 290 25.93 -17.18 8.52
C LYS A 290 24.75 -16.55 7.76
N ASN A 291 24.35 -15.34 8.13
CA ASN A 291 23.28 -14.59 7.48
C ASN A 291 23.86 -13.51 6.56
N LEU A 292 23.25 -13.35 5.40
CA LEU A 292 23.57 -12.32 4.41
C LEU A 292 22.34 -11.44 4.18
N TYR A 293 22.53 -10.13 4.30
CA TYR A 293 21.54 -9.10 4.01
C TYR A 293 21.96 -8.42 2.72
N MET A 294 21.12 -8.48 1.69
CA MET A 294 21.45 -7.95 0.36
C MET A 294 20.55 -6.77 0.08
N ARG A 295 21.07 -5.54 0.07
CA ARG A 295 20.32 -4.32 -0.20
C ARG A 295 20.37 -4.02 -1.70
N PHE A 296 19.30 -4.37 -2.41
CA PHE A 296 19.11 -4.07 -3.82
C PHE A 296 18.64 -2.63 -3.95
N ARG A 297 19.28 -1.84 -4.80
CA ARG A 297 18.83 -0.49 -5.18
C ARG A 297 18.37 -0.50 -6.63
N CYS A 298 17.20 0.06 -6.92
CA CYS A 298 16.64 0.08 -8.26
C CYS A 298 15.91 1.39 -8.57
N SER A 299 15.93 1.82 -9.84
CA SER A 299 15.07 2.91 -10.29
C SER A 299 13.64 2.42 -10.48
N THR A 300 12.66 3.26 -10.19
CA THR A 300 11.22 2.90 -10.19
C THR A 300 10.36 3.84 -11.05
N GLY A 301 11.00 4.69 -11.86
CA GLY A 301 10.31 5.72 -12.64
C GLY A 301 9.66 6.77 -11.74
N ASN A 302 8.36 7.01 -11.97
CA ASN A 302 7.56 7.99 -11.23
C ASN A 302 6.80 7.39 -10.04
N GLU A 303 6.87 6.07 -9.84
CA GLU A 303 6.31 5.44 -8.65
C GLU A 303 7.31 5.51 -7.50
N MET A 304 6.79 5.58 -6.27
CA MET A 304 7.61 5.38 -5.07
C MET A 304 8.27 3.99 -5.10
N GLY A 305 7.54 2.97 -5.61
CA GLY A 305 8.15 1.77 -6.17
C GLY A 305 8.55 0.66 -5.19
N MET A 306 8.07 0.69 -3.95
CA MET A 306 8.33 -0.39 -2.97
C MET A 306 7.88 -1.78 -3.43
N ASN A 307 6.69 -1.90 -4.04
CA ASN A 307 6.20 -3.18 -4.57
C ASN A 307 7.09 -3.64 -5.74
N MET A 308 7.42 -2.72 -6.64
CA MET A 308 8.27 -2.96 -7.79
C MET A 308 9.67 -3.46 -7.39
N ALA A 309 10.27 -2.84 -6.37
CA ALA A 309 11.54 -3.27 -5.82
C ALA A 309 11.44 -4.68 -5.18
N SER A 310 10.36 -4.95 -4.44
CA SER A 310 10.14 -6.24 -3.77
C SER A 310 9.95 -7.39 -4.77
N GLU A 311 9.20 -7.16 -5.84
CA GLU A 311 9.03 -8.13 -6.93
C GLU A 311 10.34 -8.39 -7.67
N GLY A 312 11.09 -7.33 -8.01
CA GLY A 312 12.40 -7.47 -8.65
C GLY A 312 13.39 -8.27 -7.81
N VAL A 313 13.39 -8.04 -6.49
CA VAL A 313 14.18 -8.82 -5.53
C VAL A 313 13.79 -10.28 -5.56
N GLN A 314 12.50 -10.60 -5.53
CA GLN A 314 12.02 -11.99 -5.53
C GLN A 314 12.49 -12.75 -6.78
N ASN A 315 12.41 -12.13 -7.96
CA ASN A 315 12.91 -12.72 -9.21
C ASN A 315 14.40 -13.05 -9.15
N VAL A 316 15.21 -12.15 -8.57
CA VAL A 316 16.65 -12.41 -8.41
C VAL A 316 16.90 -13.51 -7.38
N LEU A 317 16.17 -13.54 -6.27
CA LEU A 317 16.29 -14.59 -5.26
C LEU A 317 15.97 -15.98 -5.83
N GLU A 318 14.94 -16.11 -6.66
CA GLU A 318 14.63 -17.39 -7.32
C GLU A 318 15.76 -17.86 -8.23
N HIS A 319 16.41 -16.94 -8.96
CA HIS A 319 17.57 -17.27 -9.77
C HIS A 319 18.78 -17.68 -8.90
N LEU A 320 19.04 -16.94 -7.82
CA LEU A 320 20.11 -17.26 -6.88
C LEU A 320 19.87 -18.61 -6.20
N LYS A 321 18.61 -18.96 -5.87
CA LYS A 321 18.25 -20.25 -5.26
C LYS A 321 18.56 -21.44 -6.17
N ASN A 322 18.46 -21.27 -7.49
CA ASN A 322 18.87 -22.31 -8.45
C ASN A 322 20.39 -22.54 -8.46
N LYS A 323 21.19 -21.48 -8.27
CA LYS A 323 22.66 -21.57 -8.24
C LYS A 323 23.20 -21.96 -6.85
N TYR A 324 22.51 -21.55 -5.81
CA TYR A 324 22.82 -21.79 -4.40
C TYR A 324 21.63 -22.53 -3.76
N PRO A 325 21.43 -23.83 -4.06
CA PRO A 325 20.30 -24.60 -3.54
C PRO A 325 20.30 -24.70 -2.00
N ASP A 326 21.48 -24.59 -1.39
CA ASP A 326 21.72 -24.52 0.04
C ASP A 326 21.35 -23.16 0.70
N MET A 327 21.01 -22.14 -0.09
CA MET A 327 20.60 -20.82 0.41
C MET A 327 19.19 -20.85 1.02
N ASP A 328 19.05 -20.61 2.31
CA ASP A 328 17.76 -20.47 2.97
C ASP A 328 17.27 -19.00 2.92
N ILE A 329 16.08 -18.75 2.38
CA ILE A 329 15.50 -17.40 2.31
C ILE A 329 14.72 -17.16 3.60
N ILE A 330 15.24 -16.34 4.49
CA ILE A 330 14.58 -16.03 5.78
C ILE A 330 13.40 -15.06 5.56
N THR A 331 13.64 -13.99 4.80
CA THR A 331 12.64 -12.95 4.55
C THR A 331 13.01 -12.13 3.32
N ILE A 332 12.00 -11.63 2.60
CA ILE A 332 12.15 -10.65 1.51
C ILE A 332 12.44 -9.23 2.02
N SER A 333 12.17 -8.96 3.30
CA SER A 333 12.47 -7.69 3.97
C SER A 333 13.15 -7.98 5.31
N GLY A 334 14.47 -7.90 5.30
CA GLY A 334 15.37 -8.14 6.43
C GLY A 334 15.71 -6.87 7.21
N ASN A 335 14.90 -5.81 7.11
CA ASN A 335 15.12 -4.51 7.74
C ASN A 335 16.45 -3.81 7.38
N TYR A 336 17.15 -4.26 6.33
CA TYR A 336 18.37 -3.61 5.82
C TYR A 336 18.08 -2.64 4.66
N CYS A 337 16.79 -2.46 4.29
CA CYS A 337 16.39 -1.52 3.25
C CYS A 337 16.66 -0.07 3.67
N SER A 338 16.41 0.42 4.89
CA SER A 338 15.34 0.08 5.84
C SER A 338 14.05 0.81 5.43
N ASP A 339 12.86 0.32 5.77
CA ASP A 339 11.59 0.96 5.39
C ASP A 339 10.73 1.29 6.60
N LYS A 340 10.48 2.59 6.83
CA LYS A 340 9.70 3.13 7.96
C LYS A 340 10.35 2.88 9.32
N LYS A 341 11.67 2.81 9.37
CA LYS A 341 12.46 2.67 10.62
C LYS A 341 13.68 3.56 10.52
N LEU A 342 13.99 4.25 11.62
CA LEU A 342 15.20 5.05 11.70
C LEU A 342 16.44 4.16 11.50
N ALA A 343 17.23 4.44 10.45
CA ALA A 343 18.37 3.61 10.08
C ALA A 343 19.49 4.40 9.41
N ALA A 344 20.73 4.17 9.85
CA ALA A 344 21.91 4.90 9.38
C ALA A 344 22.22 4.60 7.91
N VAL A 345 21.90 3.39 7.43
CA VAL A 345 22.12 3.01 6.03
C VAL A 345 21.39 3.95 5.06
N ASN A 346 20.20 4.45 5.43
CA ASN A 346 19.46 5.38 4.58
C ASN A 346 20.03 6.80 4.62
N TRP A 347 20.63 7.20 5.74
CA TRP A 347 21.37 8.46 5.85
C TRP A 347 22.66 8.44 5.03
N VAL A 348 23.41 7.33 5.06
CA VAL A 348 24.74 7.23 4.43
C VAL A 348 24.63 6.91 2.93
N GLU A 349 23.79 5.95 2.56
CA GLU A 349 23.74 5.42 1.19
C GLU A 349 22.59 6.01 0.35
N GLY A 350 21.69 6.74 1.00
CA GLY A 350 20.45 7.24 0.42
C GLY A 350 19.39 6.15 0.18
N ARG A 351 18.14 6.59 -0.04
CA ARG A 351 16.98 5.73 -0.36
C ARG A 351 15.86 6.54 -1.00
N GLY A 352 15.31 6.09 -2.12
CA GLY A 352 14.39 6.93 -2.89
C GLY A 352 15.15 8.06 -3.58
N LYS A 353 14.74 9.31 -3.37
CA LYS A 353 15.38 10.50 -3.95
C LYS A 353 16.35 11.13 -2.96
N SER A 354 17.57 11.41 -3.42
CA SER A 354 18.58 12.20 -2.69
C SER A 354 18.66 13.58 -3.33
N VAL A 355 18.35 14.64 -2.59
CA VAL A 355 18.22 16.00 -3.11
C VAL A 355 19.02 16.97 -2.25
N VAL A 356 19.66 17.93 -2.89
CA VAL A 356 20.20 19.14 -2.24
C VAL A 356 19.48 20.36 -2.81
N CYS A 357 19.17 21.33 -1.95
CA CYS A 357 18.58 22.61 -2.33
C CYS A 357 19.33 23.73 -1.63
N GLU A 358 19.53 24.85 -2.31
CA GLU A 358 20.20 26.03 -1.76
C GLU A 358 19.53 27.34 -2.19
N ALA A 359 19.74 28.39 -1.40
CA ALA A 359 19.36 29.77 -1.70
C ALA A 359 20.31 30.74 -1.00
N THR A 360 20.45 31.94 -1.57
CA THR A 360 21.09 33.08 -0.89
C THR A 360 20.00 34.09 -0.52
N ILE A 361 19.92 34.46 0.74
CA ILE A 361 18.96 35.43 1.27
C ILE A 361 19.67 36.75 1.53
N GLU A 362 19.22 37.81 0.86
CA GLU A 362 19.80 39.15 0.99
C GLU A 362 19.59 39.73 2.40
N GLU A 363 20.56 40.49 2.90
CA GLU A 363 20.54 41.13 4.23
C GLU A 363 19.22 41.88 4.50
N GLU A 364 18.80 42.71 3.55
CA GLU A 364 17.61 43.54 3.66
C GLU A 364 16.33 42.69 3.74
N VAL A 365 16.29 41.59 2.98
CA VAL A 365 15.17 40.64 3.03
C VAL A 365 15.17 39.90 4.37
N LEU A 366 16.33 39.51 4.87
CA LEU A 366 16.49 38.86 6.16
C LEU A 366 15.93 39.73 7.30
N LYS A 367 16.36 40.99 7.38
CA LYS A 367 15.89 41.96 8.40
C LYS A 367 14.41 42.28 8.23
N LYS A 368 13.95 42.51 7.00
CA LYS A 368 12.56 42.92 6.73
C LYS A 368 11.57 41.79 6.82
N VAL A 369 11.91 40.59 6.35
CA VAL A 369 11.00 39.43 6.29
C VAL A 369 11.23 38.52 7.47
N LEU A 370 12.46 38.07 7.75
CA LEU A 370 12.76 37.09 8.81
C LEU A 370 12.99 37.72 10.19
N LYS A 371 13.24 39.04 10.26
CA LYS A 371 13.35 39.81 11.51
C LYS A 371 14.52 39.33 12.39
N THR A 372 15.66 39.11 11.76
CA THR A 372 16.90 38.61 12.39
C THR A 372 18.11 39.08 11.58
N GLU A 373 19.31 38.89 12.13
CA GLU A 373 20.60 39.13 11.47
C GLU A 373 21.25 37.82 10.98
N VAL A 374 22.18 37.92 10.02
CA VAL A 374 22.87 36.74 9.44
C VAL A 374 23.68 36.00 10.50
N ALA A 375 24.46 36.72 11.30
CA ALA A 375 25.31 36.15 12.34
C ALA A 375 24.50 35.32 13.35
N ASP A 376 23.34 35.83 13.78
CA ASP A 376 22.46 35.15 14.74
C ASP A 376 21.92 33.83 14.17
N LEU A 377 21.53 33.80 12.89
CA LEU A 377 21.02 32.58 12.26
C LEU A 377 22.12 31.53 12.04
N VAL A 378 23.30 31.95 11.60
CA VAL A 378 24.45 31.05 11.43
C VAL A 378 24.83 30.43 12.77
N GLU A 379 24.94 31.25 13.82
CA GLU A 379 25.26 30.76 15.16
C GLU A 379 24.17 29.85 15.74
N LEU A 380 22.89 30.20 15.54
CA LEU A 380 21.76 29.35 15.92
C LEU A 380 21.81 28.01 15.18
N ASN A 381 22.11 27.99 13.89
CA ASN A 381 22.19 26.75 13.10
C ASN A 381 23.30 25.83 13.62
N ILE A 382 24.49 26.39 13.88
CA ILE A 382 25.63 25.62 14.41
C ILE A 382 25.28 25.05 15.78
N ARG A 383 24.80 25.87 16.70
CA ARG A 383 24.50 25.43 18.07
C ARG A 383 23.34 24.45 18.11
N LYS A 384 22.24 24.74 17.40
CA LYS A 384 21.00 23.96 17.47
C LYS A 384 20.98 22.76 16.54
N ASN A 385 21.20 22.97 15.24
CA ASN A 385 21.01 21.91 14.25
C ASN A 385 22.22 20.96 14.21
N LEU A 386 23.43 21.43 14.51
CA LEU A 386 24.64 20.60 14.49
C LEU A 386 25.03 20.11 15.89
N ILE A 387 25.39 21.03 16.80
CA ILE A 387 25.95 20.67 18.11
C ILE A 387 24.90 19.98 18.98
N CYS A 388 23.71 20.59 19.19
CA CYS A 388 22.68 19.97 20.02
C CYS A 388 22.21 18.62 19.46
N SER A 389 22.02 18.50 18.13
CA SER A 389 21.67 17.22 17.49
C SER A 389 22.75 16.15 17.70
N THR A 390 24.02 16.53 17.63
CA THR A 390 25.15 15.64 17.93
C THR A 390 25.12 15.18 19.39
N VAL A 391 24.94 16.10 20.34
CA VAL A 391 24.83 15.80 21.77
C VAL A 391 23.62 14.90 22.06
N ALA A 392 22.52 15.08 21.33
CA ALA A 392 21.32 14.25 21.44
C ALA A 392 21.47 12.86 20.81
N GLY A 393 22.56 12.57 20.10
CA GLY A 393 22.72 11.33 19.35
C GLY A 393 21.75 11.19 18.18
N ALA A 394 21.33 12.31 17.57
CA ALA A 394 20.39 12.31 16.47
C ALA A 394 20.99 11.61 15.23
N LEU A 395 20.17 10.78 14.56
CA LEU A 395 20.53 10.14 13.31
C LEU A 395 19.78 10.81 12.15
N GLY A 396 20.51 11.48 11.25
CA GLY A 396 19.93 12.21 10.12
C GLY A 396 19.08 13.43 10.49
N GLY A 397 18.99 13.79 11.78
CA GLY A 397 18.17 14.87 12.31
C GLY A 397 18.91 16.19 12.52
N PHE A 398 19.76 16.62 11.59
CA PHE A 398 20.57 17.84 11.71
C PHE A 398 19.84 19.07 11.14
N ASN A 399 18.59 19.24 11.53
CA ASN A 399 17.68 20.26 10.99
C ASN A 399 16.72 20.79 12.07
N ALA A 400 15.92 21.79 11.73
CA ALA A 400 14.96 22.36 12.67
C ALA A 400 13.63 21.60 12.75
N HIS A 401 12.95 21.45 11.62
CA HIS A 401 11.61 20.86 11.57
C HIS A 401 11.26 20.30 10.18
N ALA A 402 12.24 19.74 9.45
CA ALA A 402 12.00 19.17 8.12
C ALA A 402 10.82 18.18 8.13
N ILE A 403 10.70 17.42 9.23
CA ILE A 403 9.62 16.48 9.49
C ILE A 403 8.21 17.10 9.39
N ASN A 404 8.00 18.35 9.85
CA ASN A 404 6.69 18.99 9.78
C ASN A 404 6.30 19.29 8.33
N ILE A 405 7.26 19.77 7.53
CA ILE A 405 7.05 20.12 6.12
C ILE A 405 6.80 18.86 5.28
N VAL A 406 7.65 17.85 5.45
CA VAL A 406 7.53 16.56 4.73
C VAL A 406 6.19 15.92 5.06
N THR A 407 5.79 15.83 6.33
CA THR A 407 4.48 15.27 6.73
C THR A 407 3.32 16.00 6.04
N ALA A 408 3.33 17.34 6.11
CA ALA A 408 2.20 18.13 5.62
C ALA A 408 2.04 18.04 4.10
N ILE A 409 3.15 18.02 3.36
CA ILE A 409 3.15 17.79 1.91
C ILE A 409 2.74 16.35 1.60
N TYR A 410 3.23 15.37 2.36
CA TYR A 410 2.93 13.95 2.12
C TYR A 410 1.43 13.67 2.29
N ILE A 411 0.81 14.21 3.33
CA ILE A 411 -0.63 14.09 3.54
C ILE A 411 -1.39 14.80 2.42
N ALA A 412 -1.00 16.02 2.05
CA ALA A 412 -1.67 16.80 1.01
C ALA A 412 -1.61 16.14 -0.38
N THR A 413 -0.50 15.45 -0.68
CA THR A 413 -0.22 14.86 -1.99
C THR A 413 -0.42 13.34 -2.04
N GLY A 414 -1.00 12.75 -0.98
CA GLY A 414 -1.36 11.34 -0.95
C GLY A 414 -0.19 10.35 -0.88
N GLN A 415 0.97 10.78 -0.39
CA GLN A 415 2.12 9.93 -0.10
C GLN A 415 1.86 9.04 1.14
N ASP A 416 2.80 8.16 1.49
CA ASP A 416 2.73 7.36 2.71
C ASP A 416 3.34 8.13 3.90
N PRO A 417 2.55 8.66 4.85
CA PRO A 417 3.09 9.47 5.94
C PRO A 417 4.00 8.70 6.90
N ALA A 418 3.96 7.37 6.90
CA ALA A 418 4.86 6.56 7.75
C ALA A 418 6.31 6.59 7.23
N GLN A 419 6.53 6.88 5.95
CA GLN A 419 7.87 7.03 5.35
C GLN A 419 8.57 8.32 5.78
N ASN A 420 7.83 9.25 6.40
CA ASN A 420 8.38 10.48 6.93
C ASN A 420 9.48 10.28 7.98
N ILE A 421 9.52 9.11 8.66
CA ILE A 421 10.62 8.76 9.58
C ILE A 421 11.99 8.90 8.90
N GLU A 422 12.11 8.51 7.64
CA GLU A 422 13.36 8.53 6.88
C GLU A 422 13.39 9.65 5.85
N SER A 423 12.23 9.98 5.27
CA SER A 423 12.11 11.07 4.29
C SER A 423 12.36 12.45 4.90
N SER A 424 12.33 12.58 6.23
CA SER A 424 12.69 13.81 6.95
C SER A 424 14.15 13.89 7.37
N HIS A 425 14.98 12.89 7.05
CA HIS A 425 16.43 13.01 7.19
C HIS A 425 16.92 14.24 6.43
N CYS A 426 17.50 15.17 7.16
CA CYS A 426 17.91 16.45 6.62
C CYS A 426 19.06 17.02 7.44
N ILE A 427 20.05 17.56 6.75
CA ILE A 427 21.05 18.46 7.31
C ILE A 427 20.83 19.87 6.74
N THR A 428 20.79 20.85 7.62
CA THR A 428 20.69 22.27 7.27
C THR A 428 22.02 22.96 7.54
N MET A 429 22.58 23.57 6.50
CA MET A 429 23.79 24.37 6.58
C MET A 429 23.46 25.83 6.33
N MET A 430 24.13 26.72 7.05
CA MET A 430 23.96 28.16 6.97
C MET A 430 25.33 28.81 7.06
N GLU A 431 25.66 29.66 6.09
CA GLU A 431 26.94 30.33 6.00
C GLU A 431 26.73 31.81 5.64
N ALA A 432 27.56 32.67 6.20
CA ALA A 432 27.56 34.07 5.83
C ALA A 432 28.38 34.24 4.54
N VAL A 433 27.81 34.90 3.54
CA VAL A 433 28.43 35.13 2.22
C VAL A 433 28.43 36.61 1.89
N ASN A 434 29.09 37.01 0.80
CA ASN A 434 29.21 38.41 0.36
C ASN A 434 29.71 39.33 1.49
N ASP A 435 30.88 39.00 2.04
CA ASP A 435 31.50 39.70 3.18
C ASP A 435 30.65 39.71 4.46
N GLY A 436 29.79 38.69 4.62
CA GLY A 436 28.95 38.49 5.79
C GLY A 436 27.59 39.20 5.75
N LYS A 437 27.25 39.84 4.62
CA LYS A 437 25.99 40.57 4.46
C LYS A 437 24.82 39.63 4.20
N ASP A 438 25.02 38.61 3.39
CA ASP A 438 23.95 37.73 2.94
C ASP A 438 24.08 36.35 3.59
N LEU A 439 22.96 35.65 3.67
CA LEU A 439 22.89 34.30 4.21
C LEU A 439 22.80 33.29 3.07
N HIS A 440 23.82 32.45 2.89
CA HIS A 440 23.65 31.21 2.15
C HIS A 440 23.03 30.15 3.06
N ILE A 441 21.99 29.50 2.57
CA ILE A 441 21.33 28.38 3.25
C ILE A 441 21.24 27.20 2.28
N SER A 442 21.56 26.01 2.78
CA SER A 442 21.36 24.77 2.04
C SER A 442 20.75 23.68 2.90
N LEU A 443 19.98 22.81 2.25
CA LEU A 443 19.38 21.63 2.85
C LEU A 443 19.71 20.41 1.99
N THR A 444 20.18 19.35 2.64
CA THR A 444 20.46 18.06 1.98
C THR A 444 19.61 16.98 2.60
N MET A 445 18.83 16.29 1.76
CA MET A 445 17.90 15.23 2.14
C MET A 445 18.18 13.99 1.28
N LEU A 446 18.75 12.96 1.88
CA LEU A 446 19.32 11.82 1.13
C LEU A 446 18.33 10.67 0.92
N SER A 447 17.20 10.69 1.64
CA SER A 447 16.29 9.54 1.72
C SER A 447 14.80 9.87 1.49
N ILE A 448 14.46 10.78 0.56
CA ILE A 448 13.06 11.16 0.29
C ILE A 448 12.34 10.06 -0.50
N GLU A 449 11.38 9.39 0.13
CA GLU A 449 10.57 8.35 -0.49
C GLU A 449 9.27 8.94 -1.03
N VAL A 450 9.25 9.25 -2.32
CA VAL A 450 8.12 9.96 -2.96
C VAL A 450 7.80 9.35 -4.32
N GLY A 451 6.52 9.40 -4.70
CA GLY A 451 6.05 9.01 -6.03
C GLY A 451 4.88 9.88 -6.48
N THR A 452 4.71 10.01 -7.80
CA THR A 452 3.57 10.71 -8.41
C THR A 452 2.57 9.76 -9.05
N VAL A 453 2.88 8.45 -9.06
CA VAL A 453 2.02 7.37 -9.56
C VAL A 453 1.95 6.24 -8.53
N GLY A 454 0.81 5.57 -8.43
CA GLY A 454 0.60 4.41 -7.56
C GLY A 454 0.11 4.75 -6.15
N GLY A 455 -0.27 3.73 -5.36
CA GLY A 455 -0.76 3.93 -3.98
C GLY A 455 -2.09 4.71 -3.89
N LYS A 456 -2.20 5.60 -2.88
CA LYS A 456 -3.39 6.44 -2.62
C LYS A 456 -3.45 7.71 -3.48
N LEU A 457 -2.47 7.95 -4.37
CA LEU A 457 -2.48 9.06 -5.33
C LEU A 457 -3.61 8.95 -6.39
N ASN A 458 -4.32 7.82 -6.45
CA ASN A 458 -5.50 7.63 -7.31
C ASN A 458 -6.80 8.20 -6.71
N LEU A 459 -6.76 8.80 -5.51
CA LEU A 459 -7.91 9.51 -4.93
C LEU A 459 -8.05 10.88 -5.61
N HIS A 460 -9.23 11.19 -6.16
CA HIS A 460 -9.49 12.41 -6.93
C HIS A 460 -9.08 13.73 -6.23
N LEU A 461 -9.17 13.80 -4.90
CA LEU A 461 -8.77 15.00 -4.13
C LEU A 461 -7.25 15.24 -4.13
N ASN A 462 -6.45 14.18 -4.19
CA ASN A 462 -4.98 14.27 -4.15
C ASN A 462 -4.36 14.54 -5.53
N GLN A 463 -5.16 14.47 -6.61
CA GLN A 463 -4.73 14.79 -7.97
C GLN A 463 -4.95 16.25 -8.35
N LEU A 464 -5.64 17.02 -7.50
CA LEU A 464 -5.92 18.45 -7.70
C LEU A 464 -4.81 19.36 -7.13
N ALA A 465 -3.89 18.78 -6.36
CA ALA A 465 -2.75 19.42 -5.71
C ALA A 465 -1.46 19.06 -6.48
#